data_AF-A0A4Z2E104-F1
#
_entry.id   AF-A0A4Z2E104-F1
#
_cell.length_a   1.000
_cell.length_b   1.000
_cell.length_c   1.000
_cell.angle_alpha   90.00
_cell.angle_beta   90.00
_cell.angle_gamma   90.00
#
_symmetry.space_group_name_H-M   'P 1'
#
loop_
_entity.id
_entity.type
_entity.pdbx_description
1 polymer ?
#
loop_
_entity_poly.entity_id
_entity_poly.type
_entity_poly.pdbx_seq_one_letter_code
_entity_poly.pdbx_strand_id
1 'polypeptide(L)'
;MFCFFFQLANKYWAPHAKNKLPFDPKVMEDVYEKEIIMSKFAIRKIMLLEFSQYLENYLWVNYTPKVSSNAYLMSICCIVNEKFRENVPAWEVRTPRLT
;
A
#
# COMPACT_ATOMS: atom_id res chain seq x y z
N MET A 1 -17.10 3.49 -8.42
CA MET A 1 -16.10 2.41 -8.32
C MET A 1 -14.76 2.81 -7.66
N PHE A 2 -14.63 4.04 -7.11
CA PHE A 2 -13.42 4.51 -6.39
C PHE A 2 -13.46 4.30 -4.86
N CYS A 3 -14.58 3.82 -4.31
CA CYS A 3 -14.86 3.94 -2.87
C CYS A 3 -14.20 2.86 -1.99
N PHE A 4 -14.06 1.62 -2.48
CA PHE A 4 -13.64 0.48 -1.65
C PHE A 4 -12.21 0.64 -1.09
N PHE A 5 -11.25 0.90 -1.98
CA PHE A 5 -9.86 1.14 -1.60
C PHE A 5 -9.69 2.32 -0.63
N PHE A 6 -10.31 3.47 -0.92
CA PHE A 6 -10.21 4.66 -0.06
C PHE A 6 -10.79 4.42 1.34
N GLN A 7 -11.89 3.67 1.43
CA GLN A 7 -12.45 3.26 2.71
C GLN A 7 -11.51 2.35 3.50
N LEU A 8 -10.81 1.44 2.81
CA LEU A 8 -9.82 0.55 3.42
C LEU A 8 -8.61 1.34 3.92
N ALA A 9 -8.06 2.22 3.08
CA ALA A 9 -6.92 3.06 3.42
C ALA A 9 -7.22 3.91 4.66
N ASN A 10 -8.37 4.58 4.71
CA ASN A 10 -8.78 5.39 5.86
C ASN A 10 -8.99 4.58 7.15
N LYS A 11 -9.29 3.28 7.06
CA LYS A 11 -9.45 2.42 8.24
C LYS A 11 -8.12 1.91 8.79
N TYR A 12 -7.12 1.69 7.94
CA TYR A 12 -5.94 0.93 8.32
C TYR A 12 -4.63 1.72 8.27
N TRP A 13 -4.36 2.53 7.25
CA TRP A 13 -3.01 3.10 7.06
C TRP A 13 -2.94 4.57 6.64
N ALA A 14 -4.03 5.18 6.17
CA ALA A 14 -4.01 6.54 5.64
C ALA A 14 -3.44 7.54 6.67
N PRO A 15 -2.63 8.52 6.23
CA PRO A 15 -1.91 9.42 7.13
C PRO A 15 -2.84 10.29 8.00
N HIS A 16 -4.02 10.65 7.49
CA HIS A 16 -4.98 11.51 8.19
C HIS A 16 -5.98 10.75 9.08
N ALA A 17 -5.89 9.41 9.14
CA ALA A 17 -6.80 8.61 9.94
C ALA A 17 -6.41 8.65 11.43
N LYS A 18 -7.33 9.13 12.28
CA LYS A 18 -7.12 9.25 13.75
C LYS A 18 -7.16 7.92 14.49
N ASN A 19 -8.05 7.00 14.07
CA ASN A 19 -8.22 5.68 14.68
C ASN A 19 -7.96 4.60 13.64
N LYS A 20 -6.70 4.14 13.55
CA LYS A 20 -6.30 3.06 12.64
C LYS A 20 -6.55 1.71 13.30
N LEU A 21 -7.15 0.80 12.55
CA LEU A 21 -7.29 -0.61 12.96
C LEU A 21 -5.91 -1.30 12.93
N PRO A 22 -5.71 -2.35 13.74
CA PRO A 22 -4.49 -3.14 13.70
C PRO A 22 -4.30 -3.80 12.33
N PHE A 23 -3.07 -4.21 12.05
CA PHE A 23 -2.73 -4.93 10.82
C PHE A 23 -3.54 -6.21 10.67
N ASP A 24 -4.08 -6.43 9.47
CA ASP A 24 -4.83 -7.62 9.10
C ASP A 24 -4.25 -8.15 7.77
N PRO A 25 -3.62 -9.34 7.77
CA PRO A 25 -3.06 -9.93 6.55
C PRO A 25 -4.09 -10.07 5.43
N LYS A 26 -5.36 -10.31 5.77
CA LYS A 26 -6.44 -10.51 4.80
C LYS A 26 -6.73 -9.24 4.00
N VAL A 27 -6.54 -8.08 4.61
CA VAL A 27 -6.72 -6.78 3.95
C VAL A 27 -5.68 -6.60 2.85
N MET A 28 -4.43 -6.99 3.10
CA MET A 28 -3.37 -6.96 2.11
C MET A 28 -3.67 -7.91 0.94
N GLU A 29 -4.10 -9.14 1.24
CA GLU A 29 -4.48 -10.13 0.22
C GLU A 29 -5.66 -9.63 -0.62
N ASP A 30 -6.69 -9.08 0.01
CA ASP A 30 -7.85 -8.48 -0.66
C ASP A 30 -7.43 -7.34 -1.60
N VAL A 31 -6.50 -6.48 -1.18
CA VAL A 31 -5.96 -5.41 -2.02
C VAL A 31 -5.20 -5.99 -3.21
N TYR A 32 -4.35 -6.99 -2.98
CA TYR A 32 -3.59 -7.63 -4.05
C TYR A 32 -4.50 -8.29 -5.09
N GLU A 33 -5.46 -9.10 -4.66
CA GLU A 33 -6.38 -9.79 -5.57
C GLU A 33 -7.34 -8.84 -6.29
N LYS A 34 -8.01 -7.95 -5.54
CA LYS A 34 -9.11 -7.13 -6.08
C LYS A 34 -8.62 -5.86 -6.75
N GLU A 35 -7.53 -5.25 -6.28
CA GLU A 35 -7.04 -3.98 -6.83
C GLU A 35 -5.88 -4.19 -7.80
N ILE A 36 -4.98 -5.17 -7.59
CA ILE A 36 -3.82 -5.39 -8.45
C ILE A 36 -4.10 -6.45 -9.53
N ILE A 37 -4.47 -7.68 -9.15
CA ILE A 37 -4.68 -8.78 -10.10
C ILE A 37 -5.92 -8.55 -10.96
N MET A 38 -7.08 -8.28 -10.35
CA MET A 38 -8.34 -8.13 -11.10
C MET A 38 -8.30 -6.93 -12.06
N SER A 39 -7.50 -5.90 -11.76
CA SER A 39 -7.28 -4.76 -12.65
C SER A 39 -6.20 -5.02 -13.72
N LYS A 40 -5.58 -6.21 -13.73
CA LYS A 40 -4.44 -6.59 -14.57
C LYS A 40 -3.27 -5.60 -14.46
N PHE A 41 -2.90 -5.27 -13.22
CA PHE A 41 -1.81 -4.33 -12.92
C PHE A 41 -2.03 -2.95 -13.55
N ALA A 42 -3.27 -2.44 -13.50
CA ALA A 42 -3.59 -1.13 -14.03
C ALA A 42 -2.79 -0.04 -13.31
N ILE A 43 -1.98 0.71 -14.06
CA ILE A 43 -1.08 1.73 -13.52
C ILE A 43 -1.79 2.74 -12.61
N ARG A 44 -3.03 3.14 -12.97
CA ARG A 44 -3.84 4.07 -12.18
C ARG A 44 -4.17 3.54 -10.77
N LYS A 45 -4.31 2.23 -10.61
CA LYS A 45 -4.57 1.60 -9.30
C LYS A 45 -3.30 1.56 -8.45
N ILE A 46 -2.17 1.23 -9.07
CA ILE A 46 -0.86 1.20 -8.41
C ILE A 46 -0.44 2.60 -7.96
N MET A 47 -0.65 3.62 -8.80
CA MET A 47 -0.42 5.03 -8.43
C MET A 47 -1.28 5.46 -7.22
N LEU A 48 -2.55 5.04 -7.13
CA LEU A 48 -3.39 5.34 -5.97
C LEU A 48 -2.91 4.65 -4.68
N LEU A 49 -2.40 3.42 -4.81
CA LEU A 49 -1.79 2.69 -3.69
C LEU A 49 -0.55 3.41 -3.17
N GLU A 50 0.32 3.85 -4.08
CA GLU A 50 1.51 4.65 -3.76
C GLU A 50 1.12 5.96 -3.06
N PHE A 51 0.17 6.71 -3.64
CA PHE A 51 -0.29 8.00 -3.11
C PHE A 51 -0.89 7.88 -1.70
N SER A 52 -1.50 6.74 -1.36
CA SER A 52 -2.05 6.47 -0.04
C SER A 52 -0.99 6.13 1.03
N GLN A 53 0.29 6.10 0.66
CA GLN A 53 1.40 5.64 1.49
C GLN A 53 1.25 4.18 1.94
N TYR A 54 0.75 3.31 1.05
CA TYR A 54 0.50 1.90 1.36
C TYR A 54 1.78 1.14 1.77
N LEU A 55 2.90 1.42 1.09
CA LEU A 55 4.19 0.81 1.41
C LEU A 55 4.70 1.24 2.79
N GLU A 56 4.73 2.55 3.04
CA GLU A 56 5.36 3.15 4.23
C GLU A 56 4.54 2.91 5.49
N ASN A 57 3.20 3.02 5.41
CA ASN A 57 2.34 2.98 6.59
C ASN A 57 1.68 1.63 6.84
N TYR A 58 1.70 0.70 5.87
CA TYR A 58 1.01 -0.60 6.01
C TYR A 58 1.89 -1.80 5.74
N LEU A 59 2.57 -1.87 4.59
CA LEU A 59 3.39 -3.03 4.25
C LEU A 59 4.67 -3.03 5.09
N TRP A 60 5.56 -2.07 4.89
CA TRP A 60 6.92 -2.13 5.46
C TRP A 60 6.94 -2.23 6.99
N VAL A 61 6.05 -1.51 7.68
CA VAL A 61 5.97 -1.50 9.15
C VAL A 61 5.45 -2.83 9.72
N ASN A 62 4.62 -3.57 8.97
CA ASN A 62 4.01 -4.82 9.44
C ASN A 62 4.67 -6.07 8.84
N TYR A 63 5.82 -5.93 8.18
CA TYR A 63 6.51 -7.05 7.57
C TYR A 63 7.09 -7.97 8.65
N THR A 64 6.66 -9.24 8.64
CA THR A 64 7.29 -10.30 9.41
C THR A 64 7.41 -11.57 8.57
N PRO A 65 8.40 -12.45 8.83
CA PRO A 65 8.54 -13.70 8.09
C PRO A 65 7.29 -14.60 8.14
N LYS A 66 6.47 -14.48 9.19
CA LYS A 66 5.25 -15.27 9.38
C LYS A 66 4.09 -14.81 8.50
N VAL A 67 4.02 -13.53 8.16
CA VAL A 67 2.97 -12.96 7.30
C VAL A 67 3.43 -12.79 5.85
N SER A 68 4.68 -13.15 5.57
CA SER A 68 5.27 -13.08 4.23
C SER A 68 4.58 -14.10 3.32
N SER A 69 3.82 -13.60 2.35
CA SER A 69 3.21 -14.39 1.28
C SER A 69 3.62 -13.85 -0.09
N ASN A 70 3.36 -14.63 -1.15
CA ASN A 70 3.62 -14.17 -2.52
C ASN A 70 2.85 -12.87 -2.82
N ALA A 71 1.61 -12.75 -2.37
CA ALA A 71 0.81 -11.52 -2.50
C ALA A 71 1.49 -10.32 -1.80
N TYR A 72 2.06 -10.55 -0.63
CA TYR A 72 2.79 -9.54 0.14
C TYR A 72 4.00 -9.02 -0.63
N LEU A 73 4.87 -9.93 -1.06
CA LEU A 73 6.11 -9.60 -1.75
C LEU A 73 5.82 -8.93 -3.10
N MET A 74 4.86 -9.45 -3.85
CA MET A 74 4.44 -8.87 -5.12
C MET A 74 3.82 -7.49 -4.94
N SER A 75 3.06 -7.26 -3.88
CA SER A 75 2.54 -5.93 -3.56
C SER A 75 3.66 -4.94 -3.29
N ILE A 76 4.68 -5.31 -2.51
CA ILE A 76 5.86 -4.46 -2.30
C ILE A 76 6.53 -4.14 -3.64
N CYS A 77 6.83 -5.15 -4.45
CA CYS A 77 7.49 -4.97 -5.74
C CYS A 77 6.72 -4.03 -6.66
N CYS A 78 5.38 -4.14 -6.72
CA CYS A 78 4.54 -3.25 -7.51
C CYS A 78 4.69 -1.78 -7.09
N ILE A 79 4.64 -1.50 -5.78
CA ILE A 79 4.75 -0.12 -5.30
C ILE A 79 6.17 0.44 -5.46
N VAL A 80 7.19 -0.37 -5.19
CA VAL A 80 8.59 0.03 -5.38
C VAL A 80 8.85 0.36 -6.85
N ASN A 81 8.39 -0.49 -7.78
CA ASN A 81 8.51 -0.22 -9.22
C ASN A 81 7.81 1.08 -9.63
N GLU A 82 6.65 1.39 -9.05
CA GLU A 82 5.95 2.65 -9.32
C GLU A 82 6.73 3.86 -8.81
N LYS A 83 7.35 3.78 -7.62
CA LYS A 83 8.20 4.85 -7.10
C LYS A 83 9.40 5.11 -8.03
N PHE A 84 10.03 4.07 -8.55
CA PHE A 84 11.07 4.20 -9.57
C PHE A 84 10.56 4.83 -10.86
N ARG A 85 9.36 4.44 -11.31
CA ARG A 85 8.72 5.01 -12.51
C ARG A 85 8.44 6.51 -12.38
N GLU A 86 8.05 6.96 -11.19
CA GLU A 86 7.79 8.38 -10.88
C GLU A 86 9.07 9.14 -10.47
N ASN A 87 10.26 8.50 -10.48
CA ASN A 87 11.54 9.04 -10.00
C ASN A 87 11.48 9.55 -8.54
N VAL A 88 10.65 8.92 -7.71
CA VAL A 88 10.54 9.20 -6.28
C VAL A 88 11.45 8.24 -5.51
N PRO A 89 12.17 8.69 -4.48
CA PRO A 89 13.00 7.81 -3.68
C PRO A 89 12.14 6.69 -3.05
N ALA A 90 12.48 5.45 -3.40
CA ALA A 90 11.72 4.27 -2.97
C ALA A 90 11.91 3.93 -1.48
N TRP A 91 13.04 4.33 -0.92
CA TRP A 91 13.54 3.89 0.39
C TRP A 91 13.58 5.00 1.43
N GLU A 92 13.34 6.25 1.01
CA GLU A 92 13.12 7.33 1.95
C GLU A 92 11.74 7.12 2.57
N VAL A 93 11.71 6.60 3.81
CA VAL A 93 10.51 6.70 4.63
C VAL A 93 10.19 8.18 4.69
N ARG A 94 9.05 8.57 4.11
CA ARG A 94 8.61 9.96 4.04
C ARG A 94 8.29 10.41 5.47
N THR A 95 9.33 10.74 6.24
CA THR A 95 9.18 11.49 7.49
C THR A 95 8.34 12.70 7.15
N PRO A 96 7.26 12.98 7.89
CA PRO A 96 6.44 14.15 7.63
C PRO A 96 7.39 15.35 7.56
N ARG A 97 7.37 16.08 6.44
CA ARG A 97 8.10 17.34 6.36
C ARG A 97 7.52 18.21 7.48
N LEU A 98 8.29 18.37 8.54
CA LEU A 98 8.11 19.47 9.47
C LEU A 98 8.49 20.72 8.67
N THR A 99 7.50 21.32 8.02
CA THR A 99 7.54 22.70 7.53
C THR A 99 6.34 23.42 8.10
#